data_AF-A0A6N8NUM6-F1
#
_entry.id   AF-A0A6N8NUM6-F1
#
_cell.length_a   1.000
_cell.length_b   1.000
_cell.length_c   1.000
_cell.angle_alpha   90.00
_cell.angle_beta   90.00
_cell.angle_gamma   90.00
#
_symmetry.space_group_name_H-M   'P 1'
#
loop_
_entity.id
_entity.type
_entity.pdbx_description
1 polymer ?
#
loop_
_entity_poly.entity_id
_entity_poly.type
_entity_poly.pdbx_seq_one_letter_code
_entity_poly.pdbx_strand_id
1 'polypeptide(L)'
;NLGLTETLLDDGNLSYSVQQGYNSEGKTANGSASMDYKGAFADARVGYNYSDNGSQQQLNYALSGSLVAHSQGITLGQSLGETN
;
A
#
# COMPACT_ATOMS: atom_id res chain seq x y z
N ASN A 1 17.85 0.06 -11.73
CA ASN A 1 16.67 0.05 -10.83
C ASN A 1 15.95 -1.26 -11.10
N LEU A 2 15.76 -2.09 -10.08
CA LEU A 2 15.14 -3.41 -10.19
C LEU A 2 13.86 -3.40 -9.34
N GLY A 3 12.81 -4.07 -9.79
CA GLY A 3 11.57 -4.16 -9.03
C GLY A 3 10.80 -5.44 -9.36
N LEU A 4 10.10 -5.94 -8.36
CA LEU A 4 9.19 -7.07 -8.46
C LEU A 4 7.82 -6.64 -7.93
N THR A 5 6.77 -6.94 -8.69
CA THR A 5 5.39 -6.76 -8.26
C THR A 5 4.65 -8.06 -8.54
N GLU A 6 3.99 -8.60 -7.52
CA GLU A 6 3.17 -9.79 -7.65
C GLU A 6 1.83 -9.62 -6.92
N THR A 7 0.91 -10.50 -7.26
CA THR A 7 -0.42 -10.59 -6.65
C THR A 7 -0.58 -11.99 -6.06
N LEU A 8 -1.02 -12.04 -4.81
CA LEU A 8 -1.24 -13.22 -3.99
C LEU A 8 -2.73 -13.37 -3.66
N LEU A 9 -3.06 -14.50 -3.01
CA LEU A 9 -4.40 -14.96 -2.64
C LEU A 9 -5.24 -15.37 -3.87
N ASP A 10 -6.12 -16.35 -3.68
CA ASP A 10 -6.91 -16.94 -4.77
C ASP A 10 -7.82 -15.90 -5.47
N ASP A 11 -8.23 -14.88 -4.72
CA ASP A 11 -9.05 -13.76 -5.22
C ASP A 11 -8.22 -12.63 -5.87
N GLY A 12 -6.89 -12.74 -5.87
CA GLY A 12 -5.98 -11.70 -6.39
C GLY A 12 -6.10 -10.37 -5.64
N ASN A 13 -6.55 -10.42 -4.39
CA ASN A 13 -6.88 -9.26 -3.58
C ASN A 13 -5.72 -8.77 -2.70
N LEU A 14 -4.58 -9.44 -2.74
CA LEU A 14 -3.34 -8.98 -2.11
C LEU A 14 -2.28 -8.71 -3.17
N SER A 15 -1.76 -7.50 -3.24
CA SER A 15 -0.63 -7.15 -4.10
C SER A 15 0.55 -6.72 -3.24
N TYR A 16 1.76 -7.07 -3.66
CA TYR A 16 2.97 -6.56 -3.04
C TYR A 16 3.96 -6.11 -4.11
N SER A 17 4.73 -5.08 -3.79
CA SER A 17 5.79 -4.59 -4.66
C SER A 17 7.05 -4.33 -3.87
N VAL A 18 8.19 -4.69 -4.43
CA VAL A 18 9.51 -4.39 -3.87
C VAL A 18 10.35 -3.80 -4.98
N GLN A 19 10.97 -2.65 -4.74
CA GLN A 19 11.76 -1.91 -5.71
C GLN A 19 13.07 -1.49 -5.07
N GLN A 20 14.17 -1.61 -5.82
CA GLN A 20 15.51 -1.24 -5.41
C GLN A 20 16.19 -0.41 -6.51
N GLY A 21 16.47 0.84 -6.16
CA GLY A 21 17.17 1.82 -6.96
C GLY A 21 18.61 2.03 -6.52
N TYR A 22 19.44 2.40 -7.47
CA TYR A 22 20.81 2.87 -7.22
C TYR A 22 21.00 4.16 -8.00
N ASN A 23 21.32 5.25 -7.32
CA ASN A 23 21.51 6.53 -7.96
C ASN A 23 23.00 6.80 -8.19
N SER A 24 23.39 6.93 -9.46
CA SER A 24 24.80 7.03 -9.88
C SER A 24 25.46 8.36 -9.50
N GLU A 25 24.67 9.41 -9.29
CA GLU A 25 25.18 10.76 -8.97
C GLU A 25 25.58 10.94 -7.49
N GLY A 26 25.39 9.92 -6.63
CA GLY A 26 25.68 10.06 -5.20
C GLY A 26 25.75 8.76 -4.41
N LYS A 27 26.27 7.66 -4.98
CA LYS A 27 26.52 6.36 -4.31
C LYS A 27 25.45 5.91 -3.30
N THR A 28 24.19 6.20 -3.57
CA THR A 28 23.10 5.96 -2.63
C THR A 28 22.20 4.89 -3.21
N ALA A 29 22.01 3.81 -2.45
CA ALA A 29 20.97 2.84 -2.71
C ALA A 29 19.66 3.33 -2.07
N ASN A 30 18.55 3.16 -2.75
CA ASN A 30 17.23 3.41 -2.19
C ASN A 30 16.35 2.21 -2.47
N GLY A 31 15.42 1.92 -1.56
CA GLY A 31 14.51 0.82 -1.72
C GLY A 31 13.13 1.15 -1.18
N SER A 32 12.12 0.55 -1.78
CA SER A 32 10.75 0.61 -1.31
C SER A 32 10.12 -0.76 -1.33
N ALA A 33 9.26 -1.02 -0.37
CA ALA A 33 8.41 -2.19 -0.32
C ALA A 33 6.99 -1.70 0.00
N SER A 34 5.98 -2.20 -0.71
CA SER A 34 4.59 -1.92 -0.42
C SER A 34 3.75 -3.19 -0.47
N MET A 35 2.67 -3.18 0.29
CA MET A 35 1.69 -4.24 0.36
C MET A 35 0.30 -3.61 0.37
N ASP A 36 -0.58 -4.12 -0.47
CA ASP A 36 -1.90 -3.59 -0.75
C ASP A 36 -2.90 -4.73 -0.66
N TYR A 37 -3.81 -4.65 0.30
CA TYR A 37 -4.85 -5.65 0.51
C TYR A 37 -6.23 -5.05 0.30
N LYS A 38 -7.01 -5.66 -0.59
CA LYS A 38 -8.39 -5.29 -0.91
C LYS A 38 -9.35 -6.25 -0.23
N GLY A 39 -9.90 -5.84 0.91
CA GLY A 39 -10.95 -6.58 1.58
C GLY A 39 -12.33 -6.28 0.97
N ALA A 40 -13.32 -7.11 1.32
CA ALA A 40 -14.70 -6.91 0.87
C ALA A 40 -15.33 -5.57 1.34
N PHE A 41 -14.82 -5.01 2.44
CA PHE A 41 -15.38 -3.84 3.09
C PHE A 41 -14.37 -2.72 3.35
N ALA A 42 -13.07 -2.99 3.19
CA ALA A 42 -12.01 -2.03 3.45
C ALA A 42 -10.74 -2.43 2.69
N ASP A 43 -9.97 -1.44 2.27
CA ASP A 43 -8.66 -1.60 1.69
C ASP A 43 -7.60 -1.17 2.70
N ALA A 44 -6.55 -1.96 2.83
CA ALA A 44 -5.40 -1.66 3.67
C ALA A 44 -4.15 -1.56 2.81
N ARG A 45 -3.32 -0.54 3.06
CA ARG A 45 -2.03 -0.36 2.41
C ARG A 45 -0.95 -0.16 3.45
N VAL A 46 0.18 -0.82 3.23
CA VAL A 46 1.40 -0.69 4.01
C VAL A 46 2.54 -0.41 3.06
N GLY A 47 3.44 0.49 3.43
CA GLY A 47 4.63 0.78 2.63
C GLY A 47 5.81 1.14 3.51
N TYR A 48 6.99 0.68 3.13
CA TYR A 48 8.25 1.05 3.75
C TYR A 48 9.22 1.52 2.68
N ASN A 49 9.89 2.64 2.94
CA ASN A 49 10.85 3.24 2.03
C ASN A 49 12.11 3.54 2.82
N TYR A 50 13.28 3.26 2.25
CA TYR A 50 14.56 3.58 2.86
C TYR A 50 15.54 4.14 1.83
N SER A 51 16.48 4.97 2.30
CA SER A 51 17.54 5.57 1.49
C SER A 51 18.87 5.56 2.25
N ASP A 52 19.96 5.15 1.57
CA ASP A 52 21.31 5.04 2.15
C ASP A 52 21.94 6.41 2.48
N ASN A 53 21.44 7.52 1.93
CA ASN A 53 22.09 8.84 2.02
C ASN A 53 21.94 9.55 3.38
N GLY A 54 21.59 8.82 4.44
CA GLY A 54 21.43 9.36 5.78
C GLY A 54 20.05 9.07 6.37
N SER A 55 19.91 7.88 6.96
CA SER A 55 18.89 7.53 7.98
C SER A 55 17.40 7.73 7.61
N GLN A 56 17.08 8.00 6.35
CA GLN A 56 15.72 8.29 5.92
C GLN A 56 14.97 6.99 5.69
N GLN A 57 14.17 6.63 6.69
CA GLN A 57 13.24 5.52 6.66
C GLN A 57 11.82 6.07 6.86
N GLN A 58 10.95 5.79 5.91
CA GLN A 58 9.56 6.21 5.97
C GLN A 58 8.67 4.98 5.92
N LEU A 59 7.83 4.87 6.93
CA LEU A 59 6.85 3.83 7.09
C LEU A 59 5.47 4.46 6.92
N ASN A 60 4.71 3.94 5.97
CA ASN A 60 3.41 4.43 5.56
C ASN A 60 2.37 3.34 5.81
N TYR A 61 1.24 3.74 6.38
CA TYR A 61 0.09 2.86 6.60
C TYR A 61 -1.16 3.64 6.26
N ALA A 62 -2.08 3.00 5.54
CA ALA A 62 -3.37 3.58 5.21
C ALA A 62 -4.45 2.50 5.29
N LEU A 63 -5.62 2.90 5.77
CA LEU A 63 -6.83 2.09 5.76
C LEU A 63 -7.94 2.96 5.18
N SER A 64 -8.66 2.44 4.19
CA SER A 64 -9.79 3.11 3.55
C SER A 64 -11.00 2.20 3.51
N GLY A 65 -12.17 2.77 3.74
CA GLY A 65 -13.44 2.06 3.71
C GLY A 65 -14.58 3.02 4.01
N SER A 66 -15.81 2.52 3.99
CA SER A 66 -17.01 3.24 4.33
C SER A 66 -17.71 2.58 5.51
N LEU A 67 -18.26 3.40 6.40
CA LEU A 67 -19.04 2.96 7.54
C LEU A 67 -20.34 3.78 7.55
N VAL A 68 -21.48 3.09 7.49
CA VAL A 68 -22.80 3.70 7.55
C VAL A 68 -23.49 3.20 8.82
N ALA A 69 -23.78 4.12 9.73
CA ALA A 69 -24.62 3.85 10.89
C ALA A 69 -26.08 4.18 10.57
N HIS A 70 -26.98 3.23 10.79
CA HIS A 70 -28.42 3.41 10.63
C HIS A 70 -29.16 2.89 11.87
N SER A 71 -30.44 3.25 12.02
CA SER A 71 -31.26 2.88 13.19
C SER A 71 -31.38 1.37 13.44
N GLN A 72 -31.00 0.53 12.47
CA GLN A 72 -31.05 -0.93 12.56
C GLN A 72 -29.65 -1.57 12.65
N GLY A 73 -28.55 -0.80 12.67
CA GLY A 73 -27.20 -1.35 12.80
C GLY A 73 -26.09 -0.53 12.13
N ILE A 74 -24.94 -1.20 11.91
CA ILE A 74 -23.76 -0.64 11.23
C ILE A 74 -23.51 -1.47 9.97
N THR A 75 -23.43 -0.83 8.81
CA THR A 75 -23.01 -1.44 7.55
C THR A 75 -21.60 -0.96 7.21
N LEU A 76 -20.70 -1.91 6.96
CA LEU A 76 -19.35 -1.65 6.45
C LEU A 76 -19.36 -1.87 4.93
N GLY A 77 -18.63 -1.07 4.18
CA GLY A 77 -18.56 -1.20 2.72
C GLY A 77 -17.27 -0.63 2.16
N GLN A 78 -16.83 -1.10 0.99
CA GLN A 78 -15.72 -0.46 0.28
C GLN A 78 -16.00 1.04 0.02
N SER A 79 -14.96 1.88 0.02
CA SER A 79 -15.12 3.31 -0.28
C SER A 79 -15.67 3.43 -1.71
N LEU A 80 -16.89 3.93 -1.88
CA LEU A 80 -17.44 4.20 -3.20
C LEU A 80 -16.58 5.30 -3.82
N GLY A 81 -15.85 4.96 -4.89
CA GLY A 81 -15.16 5.94 -5.69
C GLY A 81 -16.17 6.98 -6.16
N GLU A 82 -15.89 8.25 -5.88
CA GLU A 82 -16.72 9.37 -6.28
C GLU A 82 -17.00 9.26 -7.79
N THR A 83 -18.24 8.93 -8.16
CA THR A 83 -18.74 9.17 -9.52
C THR A 83 -18.75 10.68 -9.73
N ASN A 84 -17.86 11.17 -10.60
CA ASN A 84 -17.86 12.57 -11.08
C ASN A 84 -19.16 12.90 -11.81
#